data_AF-A0A2P8QSD8-F1
#
_entry.id   AF-A0A2P8QSD8-F1
#
_cell.length_a   1.000
_cell.length_b   1.000
_cell.length_c   1.000
_cell.angle_alpha   90.00
_cell.angle_beta   90.00
_cell.angle_gamma   90.00
#
_symmetry.space_group_name_H-M   'P 1'
#
loop_
_entity.id
_entity.type
_entity.pdbx_description
1 polymer ?
#
loop_
_entity_poly.entity_id
_entity_poly.type
_entity_poly.pdbx_seq_one_letter_code
_entity_poly.pdbx_strand_id
1 'polypeptide(L)' 'MSLQLKVPSIVCDGCAETITKAVKSVDADAQVDVDVSAKTVKVEGAQSEESIKQAITATGHTVE' A
#
# COMPACT_ATOMS: atom_id res chain seq x y z
N MET A 1 7.16 11.18 5.59
CA MET A 1 8.11 10.10 5.26
C MET A 1 7.66 9.48 3.95
N SER A 2 8.56 9.08 3.05
CA SER A 2 8.20 8.39 1.80
C SER A 2 8.71 6.96 1.82
N LEU A 3 7.84 6.02 1.44
CA LEU A 3 8.10 4.59 1.47
C LEU A 3 7.68 3.97 0.14
N GLN A 4 8.42 2.96 -0.29
CA GLN A 4 8.09 2.19 -1.48
C GLN A 4 8.15 0.71 -1.13
N LEU A 5 7.03 0.03 -1.33
CA LEU A 5 6.81 -1.36 -0.99
C LEU A 5 6.58 -2.17 -2.25
N LYS A 6 7.14 -3.37 -2.31
CA LYS A 6 6.89 -4.28 -3.43
C LYS A 6 5.75 -5.22 -3.06
N VAL A 7 4.74 -5.30 -3.91
CA VAL A 7 3.50 -6.02 -3.62
C VAL A 7 3.19 -6.94 -4.82
N PRO A 8 3.90 -8.09 -4.95
CA PRO A 8 3.81 -8.95 -6.13
C PRO A 8 2.40 -9.54 -6.38
N SER A 9 1.55 -9.51 -5.37
CA SER A 9 0.17 -10.00 -5.38
C SER A 9 -0.84 -9.03 -6.02
N ILE A 10 -0.45 -7.80 -6.38
CA ILE A 10 -1.31 -6.87 -7.12
C ILE A 10 -1.48 -7.39 -8.55
N VAL A 11 -2.73 -7.51 -8.98
CA VAL A 11 -3.10 -8.07 -10.30
C VAL A 11 -4.14 -7.25 -11.06
N CYS A 12 -4.83 -6.32 -10.41
CA CYS A 12 -5.84 -5.46 -11.04
C CYS A 12 -5.98 -4.12 -10.32
N ASP A 13 -6.63 -3.15 -10.97
CA ASP A 13 -6.93 -1.84 -10.38
C ASP A 13 -7.79 -1.94 -9.11
N GLY A 14 -8.64 -2.96 -8.98
CA GLY A 14 -9.41 -3.21 -7.75
C GLY A 14 -8.51 -3.54 -6.54
N CYS A 15 -7.37 -4.21 -6.76
CA CYS A 15 -6.36 -4.41 -5.71
C CYS A 15 -5.72 -3.08 -5.31
N ALA A 16 -5.44 -2.19 -6.29
CA ALA A 16 -4.88 -0.88 -6.03
C ALA A 16 -5.80 0.00 -5.16
N GLU A 17 -7.11 0.01 -5.46
CA GLU A 17 -8.09 0.71 -4.62
C GLU A 17 -8.17 0.13 -3.20
N THR A 18 -8.15 -1.20 -3.08
CA THR A 18 -8.23 -1.89 -1.79
C THR A 18 -7.03 -1.56 -0.91
N ILE A 19 -5.82 -1.61 -1.48
CA ILE A 19 -4.58 -1.23 -0.81
C ILE A 19 -4.61 0.24 -0.39
N THR A 20 -5.02 1.12 -1.29
CA THR A 20 -5.13 2.56 -1.00
C THR A 20 -6.06 2.83 0.18
N LYS A 21 -7.22 2.17 0.23
CA LYS A 21 -8.16 2.29 1.35
C LYS A 21 -7.57 1.76 2.66
N ALA A 22 -6.85 0.64 2.61
CA ALA A 22 -6.23 0.07 3.82
C ALA A 22 -5.16 1.00 4.40
N VAL A 23 -4.30 1.56 3.54
CA VAL A 23 -3.30 2.54 3.96
C VAL A 23 -3.97 3.80 4.52
N LYS A 24 -5.00 4.32 3.85
CA LYS A 24 -5.76 5.47 4.34
C LYS A 24 -6.52 5.22 5.64
N SER A 25 -6.82 3.96 5.96
CA SER A 25 -7.45 3.61 7.24
C SER A 25 -6.50 3.75 8.43
N VAL A 26 -5.18 3.65 8.21
CA VAL A 26 -4.16 3.84 9.26
C VAL A 26 -3.51 5.23 9.20
N ASP A 27 -3.55 5.87 8.02
CA ASP A 27 -3.03 7.22 7.79
C ASP A 27 -3.94 7.97 6.80
N ALA A 28 -4.94 8.69 7.31
CA ALA A 28 -5.97 9.32 6.47
C ALA A 28 -5.40 10.38 5.50
N ASP A 29 -4.30 11.03 5.90
CA ASP A 29 -3.62 12.06 5.12
C ASP A 29 -2.52 11.49 4.21
N ALA A 30 -2.28 10.17 4.22
CA ALA A 30 -1.28 9.56 3.37
C ALA A 30 -1.64 9.67 1.88
N GLN A 31 -0.63 10.05 1.10
CA GLN A 31 -0.64 9.94 -0.35
C GLN A 31 -0.19 8.54 -0.74
N VAL A 32 -1.03 7.83 -1.49
CA VAL A 32 -0.77 6.45 -1.91
C VAL A 32 -0.80 6.40 -3.42
N ASP A 33 0.28 5.90 -4.00
CA ASP A 33 0.43 5.69 -5.43
C ASP A 33 0.71 4.21 -5.67
N VAL A 34 -0.17 3.54 -6.40
CA VAL A 34 -0.08 2.11 -6.66
C VAL A 34 0.20 1.88 -8.13
N ASP A 35 1.34 1.28 -8.42
CA ASP A 35 1.72 0.85 -9.76
C ASP A 35 1.48 -0.65 -9.89
N VAL A 36 0.38 -1.01 -10.56
CA VAL A 36 0.00 -2.40 -10.84
C VAL A 36 1.00 -3.07 -11.79
N SER A 37 1.58 -2.32 -12.73
CA SER A 37 2.51 -2.86 -13.72
C SER A 37 3.87 -3.18 -13.10
N ALA A 38 4.39 -2.27 -12.28
CA ALA A 38 5.62 -2.46 -11.52
C ALA A 38 5.44 -3.31 -10.26
N LYS A 39 4.18 -3.56 -9.85
CA LYS A 39 3.80 -4.25 -8.62
C LYS A 39 4.39 -3.58 -7.38
N THR A 40 4.27 -2.26 -7.33
CA THR A 40 4.81 -1.43 -6.26
C THR A 40 3.77 -0.47 -5.70
N VAL A 41 3.88 -0.20 -4.41
CA VAL A 41 3.03 0.76 -3.69
C VAL A 41 3.95 1.80 -3.06
N LYS A 42 3.79 3.05 -3.45
CA LYS A 42 4.43 4.19 -2.82
C LYS A 42 3.46 4.83 -1.83
N VAL A 43 3.96 5.10 -0.64
CA VAL A 43 3.19 5.77 0.42
C VAL A 43 4.00 6.94 0.93
N GLU A 44 3.42 8.13 0.87
CA GLU A 44 3.94 9.32 1.54
C GLU A 44 3.01 9.67 2.70
N GLY A 45 3.49 9.52 3.92
CA GLY A 45 2.68 9.67 5.12
C GLY A 45 3.51 9.87 6.38
N ALA A 46 2.83 9.85 7.51
CA ALA A 46 3.42 9.96 8.84
C ALA A 46 3.62 8.60 9.51
N GLN A 47 2.91 7.56 9.04
CA GLN A 47 3.02 6.21 9.60
C GLN A 47 4.32 5.50 9.21
N SER A 48 4.73 4.57 10.08
CA SER A 48 5.93 3.74 9.89
C SER A 48 5.72 2.65 8.83
N GLU A 49 6.83 2.18 8.24
CA GLU A 49 6.81 1.10 7.24
C GLU A 49 6.03 -0.13 7.70
N GLU A 50 6.25 -0.55 8.94
CA GLU A 50 5.62 -1.74 9.50
C GLU A 50 4.10 -1.61 9.58
N SER A 51 3.58 -0.45 10.02
CA SER A 51 2.14 -0.16 10.05
C SER A 51 1.53 -0.22 8.64
N ILE A 52 2.22 0.35 7.64
CA ILE A 52 1.76 0.33 6.25
C ILE A 52 1.79 -1.10 5.70
N LYS A 53 2.87 -1.85 5.93
CA LYS A 53 2.98 -3.27 5.53
C LYS A 53 1.85 -4.10 6.13
N GLN A 54 1.56 -3.92 7.41
CA GLN A 54 0.46 -4.63 8.09
C GLN A 54 -0.91 -4.26 7.53
N ALA A 55 -1.16 -2.99 7.23
CA ALA A 55 -2.41 -2.56 6.60
C ALA A 55 -2.62 -3.24 5.24
N ILE A 56 -1.55 -3.33 4.43
CA ILE A 56 -1.60 -4.01 3.13
C ILE A 56 -1.82 -5.52 3.31
N THR A 57 -1.06 -6.19 4.18
CA THR A 57 -1.20 -7.64 4.38
C THR A 57 -2.55 -8.04 4.98
N ALA A 58 -3.18 -7.18 5.79
CA ALA A 58 -4.52 -7.39 6.30
C ALA A 58 -5.60 -7.47 5.21
N THR A 59 -5.33 -6.94 4.01
CA THR A 59 -6.23 -7.08 2.84
C THR A 59 -6.00 -8.34 2.02
N GLY A 60 -5.05 -9.20 2.43
CA GLY A 60 -4.70 -10.44 1.72
C GLY A 60 -3.57 -10.28 0.69
N HIS A 61 -2.88 -9.14 0.68
CA HIS A 61 -1.77 -8.86 -0.23
C HIS A 61 -0.41 -9.11 0.40
N THR A 62 0.49 -9.80 -0.30
CA THR A 62 1.87 -10.01 0.15
C THR A 62 2.74 -8.79 -0.15
N VAL A 63 3.55 -8.37 0.83
CA VAL A 63 4.53 -7.28 0.71
C VAL A 63 5.95 -7.82 0.93
N GLU A 64 6.91 -7.37 0.11
CA GLU A 64 8.36 -7.66 0.21
C GLU A 64 9.13 -6.42 0.70
#